data_AF-A0A2U0DIN3-F1
#
_entry.id   AF-A0A2U0DIN3-F1
#
_cell.length_a   1.000
_cell.length_b   1.000
_cell.length_c   1.000
_cell.angle_alpha   90.00
_cell.angle_beta   90.00
_cell.angle_gamma   90.00
#
_symmetry.space_group_name_H-M   'P 1'
#
loop_
_entity.id
_entity.type
_entity.pdbx_description
1 polymer ?
#
loop_
_entity_poly.entity_id
_entity_poly.type
_entity_poly.pdbx_seq_one_letter_code
_entity_poly.pdbx_strand_id
1 'polypeptide(L)'
;MDKTIKIVFFLILLFQNISCQKMKEEQLPEFNVEISSPNNNMIVTPVEDKITTLEDVPASLPYGSSSGTWGNSGKGWTEQQGTPIGIDVTYFSRYEDTFYHLKADFPVEKIKDYMQRAYAQREASFYNKPLEEYKNLGRNEKYSSAENPYNSFTTLVFGFAPKGMVVVWLRFRAVQIELGKFQAEMVKDDQQLEQKFFSKLSVTREEMKKNRFLDAESKEWEDYRKKYNWKPQITSENPAFKLFESNISYYNAEEEVILRSWIDKIPLRERAVPKELNFTWETAKGEQFIGRAYFNWERLNSEFQKAGKDFQLDFKVAKDNSSFDISINNQPVKADSIRIFRTDREFHDSYQ
;
A
#
# COMPACT_ATOMS: atom_id res chain seq x y z
N MET A 1 38.17 -9.14 -46.77
CA MET A 1 37.68 -9.67 -45.49
C MET A 1 36.82 -10.88 -45.80
N ASP A 2 37.33 -12.05 -45.43
CA ASP A 2 36.88 -13.35 -45.93
C ASP A 2 35.40 -13.63 -45.59
N LYS A 3 34.66 -14.26 -46.51
CA LYS A 3 33.21 -14.49 -46.38
C LYS A 3 32.90 -15.30 -45.11
N THR A 4 33.83 -16.17 -44.75
CA THR A 4 33.84 -17.01 -43.54
C THR A 4 33.97 -16.18 -42.25
N ILE A 5 34.81 -15.13 -42.24
CA ILE A 5 35.00 -14.27 -41.06
C ILE A 5 33.73 -13.46 -40.76
N LYS A 6 33.01 -13.00 -41.81
CA LYS A 6 31.72 -12.31 -41.64
C LYS A 6 30.63 -13.22 -41.06
N ILE A 7 30.58 -14.48 -41.47
CA ILE A 7 29.60 -15.45 -40.96
C ILE A 7 29.87 -15.78 -39.49
N VAL A 8 31.14 -15.96 -39.11
CA VAL A 8 31.53 -16.21 -37.71
C VAL A 8 31.21 -15.01 -36.82
N PHE A 9 31.48 -13.78 -37.27
CA PHE A 9 31.10 -12.57 -36.55
C PHE A 9 29.58 -12.42 -36.37
N PHE A 10 28.79 -12.74 -37.41
CA PHE A 10 27.34 -12.68 -37.36
C PHE A 10 26.75 -13.75 -36.42
N LEU A 11 27.34 -14.95 -36.39
CA LEU A 11 26.97 -16.01 -35.45
C LEU A 11 27.29 -15.63 -34.00
N ILE A 12 28.47 -15.05 -33.72
CA ILE A 12 28.82 -14.58 -32.37
C ILE A 12 27.84 -13.50 -31.89
N LEU A 13 27.46 -12.56 -32.76
CA LEU A 13 26.45 -11.54 -32.45
C LEU A 13 25.06 -12.14 -32.19
N LEU A 14 24.66 -13.19 -32.93
CA LEU A 14 23.41 -13.93 -32.68
C LEU A 14 23.45 -14.66 -31.32
N PHE A 15 24.54 -15.34 -30.99
CA PHE A 15 24.69 -16.03 -29.70
C PHE A 15 24.73 -15.07 -28.51
N GLN A 16 25.35 -13.88 -28.65
CA GLN A 16 25.30 -12.86 -27.61
C GLN A 16 23.89 -12.29 -27.41
N ASN A 17 23.11 -12.09 -28.47
CA ASN A 17 21.73 -11.63 -28.36
C ASN A 17 20.81 -12.70 -27.74
N ILE A 18 20.96 -13.98 -28.10
CA ILE A 18 20.20 -15.09 -27.51
C ILE A 18 20.57 -15.26 -26.02
N SER A 19 21.85 -15.10 -25.65
CA SER A 19 22.31 -15.14 -24.27
C SER A 19 21.75 -13.97 -23.44
N CYS A 20 21.72 -12.75 -24.00
CA CYS A 20 21.11 -11.58 -23.34
C CYS A 20 19.58 -11.71 -23.20
N GLN A 21 18.91 -12.36 -24.16
CA GLN A 21 17.47 -12.64 -24.06
C GLN A 21 17.16 -13.71 -23.00
N LYS A 22 17.95 -14.79 -22.93
CA LYS A 22 17.82 -15.82 -21.88
C LYS A 22 18.12 -15.30 -20.47
N MET A 23 19.12 -14.42 -20.31
CA MET A 23 19.42 -13.83 -19.00
C MET A 23 18.28 -12.94 -18.45
N LYS A 24 17.44 -12.37 -19.33
CA LYS A 24 16.24 -11.63 -18.91
C LYS A 24 15.08 -12.55 -18.49
N GLU A 25 15.09 -13.83 -18.90
CA GLU A 25 14.08 -14.83 -18.55
C GLU A 25 14.37 -15.58 -17.23
N GLU A 26 15.58 -15.48 -16.66
CA GLU A 26 16.00 -16.26 -15.47
C GLU A 26 16.06 -15.47 -14.15
N GLN A 27 15.86 -14.15 -14.15
CA GLN A 27 15.85 -13.39 -12.89
C GLN A 27 14.47 -13.46 -12.21
N LEU A 28 14.46 -14.06 -11.01
CA LEU A 28 13.30 -14.05 -10.14
C LEU A 28 12.88 -12.61 -9.82
N PRO A 29 11.58 -12.34 -9.79
CA PRO A 29 11.11 -10.99 -9.60
C PRO A 29 11.38 -10.51 -8.18
N GLU A 30 11.91 -9.29 -8.07
CA GLU A 30 12.30 -8.69 -6.80
C GLU A 30 11.10 -8.06 -6.08
N PHE A 31 11.16 -8.06 -4.74
CA PHE A 31 10.22 -7.32 -3.90
C PHE A 31 10.89 -6.86 -2.60
N ASN A 32 10.42 -5.74 -2.06
CA ASN A 32 10.81 -5.26 -0.75
C ASN A 32 9.96 -5.93 0.34
N VAL A 33 10.48 -5.97 1.55
CA VAL A 33 9.72 -6.37 2.73
C VAL A 33 9.73 -5.23 3.73
N GLU A 34 8.58 -4.93 4.30
CA GLU A 34 8.42 -3.92 5.34
C GLU A 34 7.79 -4.53 6.59
N ILE A 35 8.27 -4.09 7.74
CA ILE A 35 7.60 -4.28 9.02
C ILE A 35 7.07 -2.93 9.50
N SER A 36 5.86 -2.93 10.02
CA SER A 36 5.19 -1.75 10.54
C SER A 36 4.48 -2.09 11.84
N SER A 37 4.25 -1.06 12.63
CA SER A 37 3.56 -1.12 13.92
C SER A 37 2.60 0.06 14.00
N PRO A 38 1.59 0.02 14.89
CA PRO A 38 0.65 1.11 15.03
C PRO A 38 1.28 2.48 15.24
N ASN A 39 2.30 2.54 16.10
CA ASN A 39 3.06 3.74 16.44
C ASN A 39 4.40 3.33 17.10
N ASN A 40 5.25 4.33 17.37
CA ASN A 40 6.59 4.14 17.93
C ASN A 40 6.63 3.56 19.35
N ASN A 41 5.51 3.52 20.06
CA ASN A 41 5.43 2.88 21.38
C ASN A 41 5.07 1.39 21.27
N MET A 42 4.58 0.93 20.11
CA MET A 42 4.09 -0.45 19.89
C MET A 42 5.00 -1.25 18.96
N ILE A 43 6.31 -1.04 19.07
CA ILE A 43 7.30 -1.64 18.20
C ILE A 43 7.51 -3.12 18.54
N VAL A 44 7.56 -3.97 17.50
CA VAL A 44 8.02 -5.37 17.59
C VAL A 44 9.42 -5.56 17.01
N THR A 45 10.07 -6.67 17.32
CA THR A 45 11.36 -7.03 16.72
C THR A 45 11.36 -8.50 16.32
N PRO A 46 11.55 -8.82 15.02
CA PRO A 46 11.76 -10.19 14.58
C PRO A 46 13.00 -10.80 15.26
N VAL A 47 12.89 -12.08 15.63
CA VAL A 47 13.94 -12.87 16.27
C VAL A 47 14.44 -13.92 15.30
N GLU A 48 13.49 -14.59 14.64
CA GLU A 48 13.70 -15.59 13.59
C GLU A 48 12.56 -15.45 12.59
N ASP A 49 12.85 -15.56 11.31
CA ASP A 49 11.84 -15.50 10.28
C ASP A 49 12.25 -16.23 9.00
N LYS A 50 11.24 -16.66 8.25
CA LYS A 50 11.34 -17.18 6.89
C LYS A 50 10.07 -16.84 6.14
N ILE A 51 10.20 -16.09 5.05
CA ILE A 51 9.14 -15.96 4.05
C ILE A 51 9.25 -17.17 3.12
N THR A 52 8.18 -17.93 3.01
CA THR A 52 8.09 -19.03 2.04
C THR A 52 7.75 -18.45 0.69
N THR A 53 8.53 -18.79 -0.33
CA THR A 53 8.30 -18.38 -1.72
C THR A 53 7.93 -19.58 -2.58
N LEU A 54 7.16 -19.36 -3.64
CA LEU A 54 6.72 -20.43 -4.55
C LEU A 54 7.90 -21.13 -5.24
N GLU A 55 8.99 -20.40 -5.43
CA GLU A 55 10.22 -20.82 -6.09
C GLU A 55 11.26 -21.40 -5.11
N ASP A 56 10.89 -21.58 -3.84
CA ASP A 56 11.75 -22.08 -2.76
C ASP A 56 13.03 -21.27 -2.53
N VAL A 57 13.00 -19.98 -2.88
CA VAL A 57 14.11 -19.04 -2.69
C VAL A 57 14.02 -18.36 -1.31
N PRO A 58 15.14 -18.21 -0.58
CA PRO A 58 15.14 -17.55 0.71
C PRO A 58 14.64 -16.10 0.62
N ALA A 59 13.70 -15.74 1.49
CA ALA A 59 13.29 -14.37 1.74
C ALA A 59 13.05 -14.17 3.24
N SER A 60 13.33 -12.96 3.73
CA SER A 60 13.25 -12.64 5.16
C SER A 60 12.66 -11.26 5.43
N LEU A 61 12.26 -11.02 6.68
CA LEU A 61 11.94 -9.71 7.21
C LEU A 61 13.22 -8.85 7.34
N PRO A 62 13.08 -7.51 7.34
CA PRO A 62 14.16 -6.59 7.68
C PRO A 62 14.73 -6.83 9.08
N TYR A 63 16.03 -6.58 9.24
CA TYR A 63 16.65 -6.63 10.57
C TYR A 63 16.15 -5.48 11.46
N GLY A 64 15.74 -5.80 12.68
CA GLY A 64 15.39 -4.81 13.71
C GLY A 64 13.93 -4.38 13.65
N SER A 65 13.69 -3.09 13.85
CA SER A 65 12.35 -2.51 14.02
C SER A 65 12.17 -1.30 13.11
N SER A 66 10.92 -0.93 12.85
CA SER A 66 10.58 0.30 12.11
C SER A 66 9.98 1.36 13.03
N SER A 67 10.32 2.63 12.78
CA SER A 67 9.66 3.81 13.36
C SER A 67 8.50 4.33 12.48
N GLY A 68 7.99 3.47 11.62
CA GLY A 68 6.88 3.77 10.72
C GLY A 68 5.53 3.82 11.44
N THR A 69 4.48 3.85 10.65
CA THR A 69 3.08 3.84 11.10
C THR A 69 2.37 2.61 10.59
N TRP A 70 1.15 2.37 11.06
CA TRP A 70 0.33 1.24 10.63
C TRP A 70 0.30 1.09 9.09
N GLY A 71 0.81 -0.04 8.58
CA GLY A 71 0.90 -0.37 7.15
C GLY A 71 1.94 0.39 6.34
N ASN A 72 2.88 1.12 6.96
CA ASN A 72 3.97 1.80 6.27
C ASN A 72 5.21 1.97 7.16
N SER A 73 6.33 1.35 6.80
CA SER A 73 7.58 1.45 7.57
C SER A 73 8.34 2.78 7.36
N GLY A 74 8.00 3.54 6.32
CA GLY A 74 8.69 4.73 5.85
C GLY A 74 9.99 4.46 5.08
N LYS A 75 10.52 3.23 5.10
CA LYS A 75 11.76 2.83 4.38
C LYS A 75 11.73 1.37 3.96
N GLY A 76 12.12 1.12 2.71
CA GLY A 76 12.39 -0.21 2.20
C GLY A 76 13.66 -0.82 2.83
N TRP A 77 13.77 -2.13 2.70
CA TRP A 77 14.92 -2.95 3.08
C TRP A 77 15.55 -3.56 1.82
N THR A 78 16.67 -4.27 1.96
CA THR A 78 17.26 -5.06 0.87
C THR A 78 16.20 -5.92 0.17
N GLU A 79 16.21 -5.86 -1.16
CA GLU A 79 15.28 -6.59 -2.01
C GLU A 79 15.38 -8.10 -1.76
N GLN A 80 14.23 -8.75 -1.70
CA GLN A 80 14.03 -10.19 -1.66
C GLN A 80 13.59 -10.67 -3.05
N GLN A 81 13.65 -11.97 -3.30
CA GLN A 81 13.32 -12.55 -4.61
C GLN A 81 12.23 -13.63 -4.50
N GLY A 82 11.45 -13.76 -5.58
CA GLY A 82 10.42 -14.79 -5.73
C GLY A 82 8.99 -14.28 -5.49
N THR A 83 8.11 -15.23 -5.23
CA THR A 83 6.66 -15.03 -5.05
C THR A 83 6.27 -15.45 -3.64
N PRO A 84 5.98 -14.49 -2.72
CA PRO A 84 5.74 -14.81 -1.32
C PRO A 84 4.39 -15.49 -1.11
N ILE A 85 4.41 -16.72 -0.59
CA ILE A 85 3.24 -17.58 -0.36
C ILE A 85 3.04 -17.96 1.11
N GLY A 86 3.88 -17.49 2.03
CA GLY A 86 3.68 -17.70 3.45
C GLY A 86 4.77 -17.08 4.31
N ILE A 87 4.59 -17.15 5.63
CA ILE A 87 5.53 -16.66 6.63
C ILE A 87 5.62 -17.65 7.80
N ASP A 88 6.83 -17.84 8.32
CA ASP A 88 7.10 -18.44 9.62
C ASP A 88 7.98 -17.44 10.38
N VAL A 89 7.45 -16.78 11.41
CA VAL A 89 8.15 -15.71 12.15
C VAL A 89 7.93 -15.85 13.64
N THR A 90 9.03 -15.74 14.38
CA THR A 90 9.02 -15.47 15.81
C THR A 90 9.49 -14.05 16.06
N TYR A 91 8.73 -13.27 16.83
CA TYR A 91 9.06 -11.89 17.16
C TYR A 91 8.82 -11.57 18.63
N PHE A 92 9.53 -10.57 19.15
CA PHE A 92 9.33 -10.05 20.49
C PHE A 92 8.50 -8.76 20.46
N SER A 93 7.38 -8.75 21.18
CA SER A 93 6.59 -7.56 21.44
C SER A 93 7.15 -6.84 22.66
N ARG A 94 7.87 -5.72 22.42
CA ARG A 94 8.59 -4.99 23.48
C ARG A 94 7.67 -4.35 24.51
N TYR A 95 6.42 -4.11 24.14
CA TYR A 95 5.42 -3.45 24.96
C TYR A 95 4.50 -4.45 25.68
N GLU A 96 4.52 -5.72 25.30
CA GLU A 96 3.77 -6.79 25.98
C GLU A 96 4.68 -7.77 26.74
N ASP A 97 6.00 -7.60 26.66
CA ASP A 97 6.98 -8.52 27.26
C ASP A 97 6.76 -9.98 26.82
N THR A 98 6.40 -10.16 25.54
CA THR A 98 5.88 -11.43 25.03
C THR A 98 6.54 -11.79 23.71
N PHE A 99 7.01 -13.04 23.59
CA PHE A 99 7.35 -13.64 22.32
C PHE A 99 6.10 -14.21 21.65
N TYR A 100 5.94 -13.92 20.38
CA TYR A 100 4.87 -14.43 19.55
C TYR A 100 5.45 -15.23 18.38
N HIS A 101 4.76 -16.30 17.99
CA HIS A 101 5.07 -17.11 16.83
C HIS A 101 3.88 -17.10 15.86
N LEU A 102 4.16 -16.80 14.59
CA LEU A 102 3.19 -16.86 13.51
C LEU A 102 3.73 -17.79 12.42
N LYS A 103 2.98 -18.84 12.13
CA LYS A 103 3.15 -19.66 10.93
C LYS A 103 1.87 -19.62 10.10
N ALA A 104 1.95 -19.07 8.90
CA ALA A 104 0.78 -18.89 8.05
C ALA A 104 1.10 -19.03 6.56
N ASP A 105 0.23 -19.75 5.86
CA ASP A 105 0.21 -19.78 4.40
C ASP A 105 -0.67 -18.63 3.87
N PHE A 106 -0.25 -18.04 2.76
CA PHE A 106 -1.02 -17.03 2.04
C PHE A 106 -1.87 -17.70 0.94
N PRO A 107 -3.01 -17.09 0.55
CA PRO A 107 -3.84 -17.62 -0.52
C PRO A 107 -3.09 -17.57 -1.87
N VAL A 108 -2.50 -18.70 -2.28
CA VAL A 108 -1.57 -18.81 -3.42
C VAL A 108 -2.15 -18.26 -4.71
N GLU A 109 -3.41 -18.59 -5.03
CA GLU A 109 -4.05 -18.12 -6.26
C GLU A 109 -4.29 -16.60 -6.25
N LYS A 110 -4.62 -16.03 -5.08
CA LYS A 110 -4.72 -14.56 -4.90
C LYS A 110 -3.36 -13.92 -5.12
N ILE A 111 -2.29 -14.47 -4.55
CA ILE A 111 -0.92 -13.97 -4.74
C ILE A 111 -0.54 -14.02 -6.21
N LYS A 112 -0.70 -15.16 -6.89
CA LYS A 112 -0.35 -15.31 -8.31
C LYS A 112 -1.08 -14.28 -9.19
N ASP A 113 -2.38 -14.09 -8.96
CA ASP A 113 -3.16 -13.07 -9.65
C ASP A 113 -2.57 -11.67 -9.42
N TYR A 114 -2.32 -11.27 -8.17
CA TYR A 114 -1.71 -9.97 -7.87
C TYR A 114 -0.30 -9.81 -8.44
N MET A 115 0.50 -10.86 -8.53
CA MET A 115 1.84 -10.81 -9.12
C MET A 115 1.81 -10.52 -10.63
N GLN A 116 0.69 -10.77 -11.30
CA GLN A 116 0.50 -10.42 -12.71
C GLN A 116 0.05 -8.97 -12.90
N ARG A 117 -0.44 -8.31 -11.86
CA ARG A 117 -1.05 -6.98 -11.97
C ARG A 117 -0.02 -5.86 -11.84
N ALA A 118 -0.18 -4.84 -12.65
CA ALA A 118 0.44 -3.54 -12.51
C ALA A 118 -0.66 -2.47 -12.41
N TYR A 119 -0.64 -1.69 -11.34
CA TYR A 119 -1.66 -0.68 -11.04
C TYR A 119 -1.26 0.68 -11.58
N ALA A 120 -2.22 1.40 -12.15
CA ALA A 120 -2.00 2.77 -12.58
C ALA A 120 -1.73 3.68 -11.36
N GLN A 121 -0.74 4.56 -11.50
CA GLN A 121 -0.24 5.41 -10.43
C GLN A 121 -0.65 6.86 -10.60
N ARG A 122 -0.54 7.35 -11.85
CA ARG A 122 -0.94 8.67 -12.33
C ARG A 122 -0.73 8.74 -13.84
N GLU A 123 -1.27 9.78 -14.47
CA GLU A 123 -0.99 10.10 -15.87
C GLU A 123 0.51 10.37 -16.09
N ALA A 124 1.04 9.85 -17.20
CA ALA A 124 2.43 10.00 -17.61
C ALA A 124 2.50 10.84 -18.90
N SER A 125 3.43 11.80 -18.98
CA SER A 125 3.44 12.88 -19.97
C SER A 125 3.39 12.42 -21.43
N PHE A 126 3.98 11.28 -21.77
CA PHE A 126 4.02 10.74 -23.14
C PHE A 126 3.11 9.52 -23.33
N TYR A 127 2.32 9.15 -22.32
CA TYR A 127 1.37 8.04 -22.41
C TYR A 127 0.03 8.51 -22.96
N ASN A 128 -0.29 8.13 -24.20
CA ASN A 128 -1.45 8.64 -24.94
C ASN A 128 -2.64 7.66 -25.04
N LYS A 129 -2.63 6.58 -24.26
CA LYS A 129 -3.73 5.60 -24.22
C LYS A 129 -4.57 5.83 -22.96
N PRO A 130 -5.88 5.52 -22.99
CA PRO A 130 -6.69 5.54 -21.78
C PRO A 130 -6.08 4.65 -20.69
N LEU A 131 -6.05 5.15 -19.45
CA LEU A 131 -5.62 4.36 -18.30
C LEU A 131 -6.74 3.41 -17.86
N GLU A 132 -6.32 2.23 -17.41
CA GLU A 132 -7.11 1.23 -16.71
C GLU A 132 -6.64 1.18 -15.25
N GLU A 133 -7.50 0.79 -14.30
CA GLU A 133 -7.12 0.71 -12.88
C GLU A 133 -5.89 -0.19 -12.68
N TYR A 134 -5.85 -1.32 -13.38
CA TYR A 134 -4.68 -2.18 -13.48
C TYR A 134 -4.63 -2.90 -14.83
N LYS A 135 -3.45 -3.41 -15.17
CA LYS A 135 -3.20 -4.29 -16.32
C LYS A 135 -2.45 -5.53 -15.89
N ASN A 136 -2.62 -6.64 -16.62
CA ASN A 136 -1.82 -7.85 -16.42
C ASN A 136 -0.49 -7.73 -17.18
N LEU A 137 0.48 -7.03 -16.59
CA LEU A 137 1.81 -6.78 -17.18
C LEU A 137 2.92 -7.61 -16.54
N GLY A 138 2.59 -8.43 -15.54
CA GLY A 138 3.57 -9.21 -14.80
C GLY A 138 4.28 -8.40 -13.72
N ARG A 139 5.49 -8.85 -13.36
CA ARG A 139 6.37 -8.22 -12.38
C ARG A 139 7.31 -7.23 -13.05
N ASN A 140 7.90 -6.34 -12.25
CA ASN A 140 8.94 -5.37 -12.66
C ASN A 140 8.47 -4.15 -13.46
N GLU A 141 7.18 -3.91 -13.65
CA GLU A 141 6.71 -2.61 -14.14
C GLU A 141 7.03 -1.53 -13.11
N LYS A 142 7.73 -0.50 -13.55
CA LYS A 142 8.15 0.63 -12.73
C LYS A 142 7.53 1.88 -13.29
N TYR A 143 6.79 2.58 -12.44
CA TYR A 143 6.20 3.85 -12.80
C TYR A 143 7.28 4.87 -13.20
N SER A 144 7.01 5.59 -14.28
CA SER A 144 7.78 6.72 -14.79
C SER A 144 6.80 7.82 -15.18
N SER A 145 7.02 9.03 -14.65
CA SER A 145 6.19 10.19 -15.00
C SER A 145 6.22 10.56 -16.47
N ALA A 146 7.26 10.14 -17.20
CA ALA A 146 7.38 10.41 -18.62
C ALA A 146 6.61 9.38 -19.44
N GLU A 147 6.80 8.08 -19.17
CA GLU A 147 6.45 7.03 -20.16
C GLU A 147 5.53 5.94 -19.61
N ASN A 148 5.65 5.57 -18.34
CA ASN A 148 4.95 4.41 -17.78
C ASN A 148 4.05 4.80 -16.60
N PRO A 149 2.73 4.84 -16.78
CA PRO A 149 1.82 5.18 -15.69
C PRO A 149 1.58 4.01 -14.72
N TYR A 150 2.10 2.80 -14.96
CA TYR A 150 1.82 1.61 -14.16
C TYR A 150 2.99 1.21 -13.25
N ASN A 151 2.68 0.49 -12.17
CA ASN A 151 3.66 -0.11 -11.28
C ASN A 151 3.20 -1.51 -10.85
N SER A 152 4.07 -2.51 -10.98
CA SER A 152 3.81 -3.87 -10.50
C SER A 152 3.95 -3.97 -8.97
N PHE A 153 3.73 -5.15 -8.42
CA PHE A 153 3.98 -5.45 -7.02
C PHE A 153 5.43 -5.08 -6.64
N THR A 154 5.59 -4.31 -5.58
CA THR A 154 6.89 -3.83 -5.09
C THR A 154 7.21 -4.26 -3.67
N THR A 155 6.21 -4.40 -2.80
CA THR A 155 6.47 -4.55 -1.36
C THR A 155 5.45 -5.45 -0.68
N LEU A 156 5.95 -6.42 0.08
CA LEU A 156 5.18 -7.18 1.08
C LEU A 156 5.28 -6.46 2.43
N VAL A 157 4.15 -6.00 2.97
CA VAL A 157 4.13 -5.22 4.21
C VAL A 157 3.49 -6.04 5.31
N PHE A 158 4.17 -6.18 6.45
CA PHE A 158 3.66 -6.80 7.67
C PHE A 158 3.35 -5.72 8.72
N GLY A 159 2.13 -5.69 9.23
CA GLY A 159 1.69 -4.82 10.31
C GLY A 159 1.45 -5.63 11.56
N PHE A 160 2.26 -5.41 12.58
CA PHE A 160 2.17 -6.08 13.87
C PHE A 160 1.44 -5.20 14.86
N ALA A 161 0.26 -5.64 15.29
CA ALA A 161 -0.57 -5.01 16.31
C ALA A 161 -0.56 -5.85 17.61
N PRO A 162 -1.05 -5.31 18.74
CA PRO A 162 -1.08 -5.99 20.03
C PRO A 162 -1.80 -7.34 19.99
N LYS A 163 -1.56 -8.15 21.03
CA LYS A 163 -2.18 -9.47 21.22
C LYS A 163 -1.94 -10.43 20.05
N GLY A 164 -0.80 -10.31 19.37
CA GLY A 164 -0.41 -11.21 18.28
C GLY A 164 -1.09 -10.93 16.93
N MET A 165 -1.83 -9.83 16.77
CA MET A 165 -2.49 -9.53 15.49
C MET A 165 -1.45 -9.13 14.42
N VAL A 166 -1.50 -9.79 13.25
CA VAL A 166 -0.65 -9.46 12.10
C VAL A 166 -1.51 -9.24 10.86
N VAL A 167 -1.38 -8.09 10.22
CA VAL A 167 -2.04 -7.82 8.93
C VAL A 167 -0.97 -7.74 7.84
N VAL A 168 -1.23 -8.36 6.70
CA VAL A 168 -0.30 -8.37 5.56
C VAL A 168 -0.92 -7.61 4.40
N TRP A 169 -0.15 -6.73 3.75
CA TRP A 169 -0.55 -6.00 2.56
C TRP A 169 0.40 -6.23 1.38
N LEU A 170 -0.17 -6.11 0.18
CA LEU A 170 0.56 -6.06 -1.08
C LEU A 170 0.59 -4.60 -1.56
N ARG A 171 1.78 -4.03 -1.72
CA ARG A 171 1.96 -2.66 -2.23
C ARG A 171 2.45 -2.65 -3.66
N PHE A 172 1.86 -1.77 -4.45
CA PHE A 172 2.16 -1.46 -5.85
C PHE A 172 2.48 0.03 -5.95
N ARG A 173 3.45 0.49 -5.15
CA ARG A 173 3.75 1.92 -4.93
C ARG A 173 2.58 2.69 -4.28
N ALA A 174 1.76 3.43 -5.03
CA ALA A 174 0.69 4.27 -4.49
C ALA A 174 -0.61 3.50 -4.17
N VAL A 175 -0.68 2.23 -4.58
CA VAL A 175 -1.81 1.34 -4.26
C VAL A 175 -1.34 0.31 -3.23
N GLN A 176 -2.12 0.11 -2.17
CA GLN A 176 -1.86 -0.87 -1.12
C GLN A 176 -3.14 -1.65 -0.82
N ILE A 177 -3.06 -2.98 -0.87
CA ILE A 177 -4.22 -3.88 -0.77
C ILE A 177 -4.00 -4.87 0.37
N GLU A 178 -5.01 -5.08 1.20
CA GLU A 178 -4.94 -6.08 2.28
C GLU A 178 -4.95 -7.51 1.70
N LEU A 179 -3.89 -8.26 1.99
CA LEU A 179 -3.81 -9.67 1.68
C LEU A 179 -4.69 -10.46 2.67
N GLY A 180 -4.51 -10.19 3.96
CA GLY A 180 -5.31 -10.77 5.04
C GLY A 180 -4.79 -10.44 6.44
N LYS A 181 -5.60 -10.82 7.44
CA LYS A 181 -5.24 -10.80 8.87
C LYS A 181 -4.90 -12.22 9.32
N PHE A 182 -3.86 -12.32 10.13
CA PHE A 182 -3.37 -13.52 10.78
C PHE A 182 -3.22 -13.28 12.29
N GLN A 183 -3.16 -14.37 13.04
CA GLN A 183 -3.06 -14.35 14.49
C GLN A 183 -1.82 -15.15 14.91
N ALA A 184 -0.87 -14.49 15.53
CA ALA A 184 0.28 -15.10 16.16
C ALA A 184 -0.11 -15.66 17.54
N GLU A 185 0.54 -16.74 17.93
CA GLU A 185 0.36 -17.38 19.23
C GLU A 185 1.48 -16.98 20.19
N MET A 186 1.14 -16.86 21.48
CA MET A 186 2.12 -16.62 22.53
C MET A 186 3.02 -17.84 22.71
N VAL A 187 4.33 -17.62 22.70
CA VAL A 187 5.30 -18.67 23.03
C VAL A 187 5.37 -18.81 24.55
N LYS A 188 4.96 -19.97 25.08
CA LYS A 188 4.88 -20.21 26.53
C LYS A 188 6.24 -20.51 27.17
N ASP A 189 7.09 -21.24 26.48
CA ASP A 189 8.45 -21.55 26.93
C ASP A 189 9.45 -20.77 26.06
N ASP A 190 9.76 -19.56 26.50
CA ASP A 190 10.53 -18.58 25.73
C ASP A 190 11.98 -18.43 26.22
N GLN A 191 12.46 -19.26 27.16
CA GLN A 191 13.79 -19.09 27.78
C GLN A 191 14.93 -19.05 26.75
N GLN A 192 14.87 -19.91 25.73
CA GLN A 192 15.88 -19.92 24.67
C GLN A 192 15.78 -18.68 23.77
N LEU A 193 14.56 -18.23 23.47
CA LEU A 193 14.31 -17.02 22.69
C LEU A 193 14.77 -15.78 23.43
N GLU A 194 14.52 -15.72 24.75
CA GLU A 194 15.00 -14.65 25.63
C GLU A 194 16.52 -14.56 25.59
N GLN A 195 17.22 -15.68 25.85
CA GLN A 195 18.68 -15.71 25.80
C GLN A 195 19.21 -15.27 24.42
N LYS A 196 18.60 -15.76 23.34
CA LYS A 196 18.99 -15.41 21.96
C LYS A 196 18.75 -13.93 21.63
N PHE A 197 17.62 -13.37 22.06
CA PHE A 197 17.23 -12.00 21.74
C PHE A 197 18.01 -10.98 22.58
N PHE A 198 18.03 -11.16 23.90
CA PHE A 198 18.63 -10.21 24.83
C PHE A 198 20.16 -10.26 24.87
N SER A 199 20.80 -11.37 24.48
CA SER A 199 22.28 -11.42 24.33
C SER A 199 22.83 -10.44 23.29
N LYS A 200 21.98 -9.92 22.39
CA LYS A 200 22.33 -8.94 21.37
C LYS A 200 22.00 -7.50 21.78
N LEU A 201 21.39 -7.29 22.94
CA LEU A 201 20.91 -6.00 23.42
C LEU A 201 21.71 -5.53 24.64
N SER A 202 21.79 -4.22 24.82
CA SER A 202 22.44 -3.60 25.99
C SER A 202 21.50 -3.47 27.19
N VAL A 203 20.27 -3.96 27.09
CA VAL A 203 19.23 -3.88 28.13
C VAL A 203 18.73 -5.27 28.44
N THR A 204 18.34 -5.50 29.69
CA THR A 204 17.71 -6.75 30.14
C THR A 204 16.20 -6.75 29.84
N ARG A 205 15.58 -7.94 29.91
CA ARG A 205 14.12 -8.10 29.81
C ARG A 205 13.39 -7.30 30.88
N GLU A 206 13.85 -7.38 32.12
CA GLU A 206 13.28 -6.64 33.27
C GLU A 206 13.38 -5.12 33.10
N GLU A 207 14.53 -4.59 32.65
CA GLU A 207 14.67 -3.16 32.36
C GLU A 207 13.76 -2.71 31.21
N MET A 208 13.57 -3.55 30.19
CA MET A 208 12.67 -3.23 29.09
C MET A 208 11.21 -3.20 29.56
N LYS A 209 10.79 -4.22 30.32
CA LYS A 209 9.45 -4.34 30.90
C LYS A 209 9.07 -3.11 31.72
N LYS A 210 9.96 -2.65 32.60
CA LYS A 210 9.73 -1.48 33.45
C LYS A 210 9.46 -0.18 32.67
N ASN A 211 10.05 -0.04 31.48
CA ASN A 211 10.07 1.22 30.75
C ASN A 211 9.15 1.24 29.52
N ARG A 212 8.70 0.08 29.04
CA ARG A 212 8.00 -0.04 27.75
C ARG A 212 6.67 -0.77 27.81
N PHE A 213 6.29 -1.34 28.95
CA PHE A 213 5.05 -2.10 29.06
C PHE A 213 3.82 -1.22 28.82
N LEU A 214 2.90 -1.71 28.00
CA LEU A 214 1.62 -1.10 27.67
C LEU A 214 0.52 -2.15 27.75
N ASP A 215 -0.59 -1.79 28.39
CA ASP A 215 -1.82 -2.57 28.28
C ASP A 215 -2.54 -2.16 26.98
N ALA A 216 -2.14 -2.79 25.89
CA ALA A 216 -2.60 -2.47 24.54
C ALA A 216 -3.52 -3.57 23.99
N GLU A 217 -4.64 -3.18 23.40
CA GLU A 217 -5.67 -4.07 22.85
C GLU A 217 -5.75 -3.98 21.34
N SER A 218 -5.96 -5.09 20.64
CA SER A 218 -5.97 -5.13 19.16
C SER A 218 -7.23 -4.54 18.52
N LYS A 219 -8.24 -4.20 19.34
CA LYS A 219 -9.58 -3.82 18.91
C LYS A 219 -9.59 -2.64 17.93
N GLU A 220 -8.76 -1.63 18.14
CA GLU A 220 -8.70 -0.45 17.27
C GLU A 220 -8.34 -0.83 15.83
N TRP A 221 -7.29 -1.64 15.62
CA TRP A 221 -6.87 -2.07 14.28
C TRP A 221 -7.80 -3.10 13.67
N GLU A 222 -8.48 -3.92 14.48
CA GLU A 222 -9.55 -4.78 13.99
C GLU A 222 -10.74 -3.95 13.50
N ASP A 223 -11.11 -2.91 14.26
CA ASP A 223 -12.21 -2.00 13.90
C ASP A 223 -11.90 -1.22 12.61
N TYR A 224 -10.65 -0.79 12.41
CA TYR A 224 -10.22 -0.10 11.18
C TYR A 224 -10.42 -0.92 9.92
N ARG A 225 -10.42 -2.26 10.01
CA ARG A 225 -10.66 -3.18 8.88
C ARG A 225 -12.12 -3.28 8.45
N LYS A 226 -13.07 -2.63 9.17
CA LYS A 226 -14.47 -2.57 8.73
C LYS A 226 -14.58 -1.92 7.36
N LYS A 227 -15.23 -2.63 6.44
CA LYS A 227 -15.53 -2.15 5.09
C LYS A 227 -17.02 -1.95 4.92
N TYR A 228 -17.37 -0.97 4.09
CA TYR A 228 -18.74 -0.65 3.70
C TYR A 228 -18.79 -0.58 2.18
N ASN A 229 -19.94 -0.88 1.58
CA ASN A 229 -20.11 -0.73 0.14
C ASN A 229 -20.43 0.73 -0.19
N TRP A 230 -19.42 1.51 -0.59
CA TRP A 230 -19.58 2.94 -0.88
C TRP A 230 -18.63 3.41 -1.99
N LYS A 231 -18.91 4.59 -2.56
CA LYS A 231 -18.01 5.26 -3.50
C LYS A 231 -17.93 6.77 -3.24
N PRO A 232 -16.80 7.42 -3.50
CA PRO A 232 -16.75 8.87 -3.53
C PRO A 232 -17.47 9.40 -4.78
N GLN A 233 -18.10 10.56 -4.66
CA GLN A 233 -18.64 11.33 -5.78
C GLN A 233 -18.16 12.77 -5.65
N ILE A 234 -17.39 13.26 -6.63
CA ILE A 234 -16.81 14.60 -6.60
C ILE A 234 -17.46 15.42 -7.71
N THR A 235 -18.09 16.53 -7.35
CA THR A 235 -18.89 17.35 -8.29
C THR A 235 -18.68 18.84 -8.03
N SER A 236 -19.10 19.66 -8.99
CA SER A 236 -19.19 21.12 -8.85
C SER A 236 -20.33 21.67 -9.70
N GLU A 237 -20.85 22.82 -9.30
CA GLU A 237 -21.77 23.62 -10.12
C GLU A 237 -21.04 24.52 -11.13
N ASN A 238 -19.70 24.56 -11.09
CA ASN A 238 -18.93 25.25 -12.10
C ASN A 238 -18.98 24.46 -13.42
N PRO A 239 -19.52 25.01 -14.53
CA PRO A 239 -19.65 24.27 -15.79
C PRO A 239 -18.31 23.93 -16.46
N ALA A 240 -17.21 24.57 -16.02
CA ALA A 240 -15.86 24.30 -16.49
C ALA A 240 -15.07 23.37 -15.55
N PHE A 241 -15.74 22.74 -14.58
CA PHE A 241 -15.10 21.80 -13.66
C PHE A 241 -14.56 20.56 -14.38
N LYS A 242 -13.25 20.34 -14.27
CA LYS A 242 -12.57 19.12 -14.73
C LYS A 242 -11.90 18.44 -13.55
N LEU A 243 -12.26 17.17 -13.32
CA LEU A 243 -11.64 16.32 -12.30
C LEU A 243 -10.56 15.44 -12.95
N PHE A 244 -9.40 15.30 -12.28
CA PHE A 244 -8.23 14.62 -12.86
C PHE A 244 -7.91 13.31 -12.15
N GLU A 245 -7.80 13.36 -10.84
CA GLU A 245 -7.40 12.23 -10.01
C GLU A 245 -7.91 12.40 -8.58
N SER A 246 -8.02 11.28 -7.87
CA SER A 246 -8.27 11.23 -6.43
C SER A 246 -7.43 10.12 -5.81
N ASN A 247 -6.88 10.36 -4.63
CA ASN A 247 -6.19 9.36 -3.83
C ASN A 247 -6.88 9.25 -2.47
N ILE A 248 -7.03 8.02 -1.99
CA ILE A 248 -7.70 7.72 -0.73
C ILE A 248 -6.79 6.85 0.12
N SER A 249 -6.46 7.36 1.31
CA SER A 249 -5.74 6.61 2.34
C SER A 249 -6.74 6.17 3.40
N TYR A 250 -6.75 4.88 3.73
CA TYR A 250 -7.71 4.30 4.67
C TYR A 250 -7.12 4.05 6.05
N TYR A 251 -7.98 3.94 7.06
CA TYR A 251 -7.56 3.60 8.42
C TYR A 251 -6.98 2.19 8.57
N ASN A 252 -7.40 1.23 7.74
CA ASN A 252 -6.78 -0.11 7.67
C ASN A 252 -5.48 -0.15 6.85
N ALA A 253 -4.94 1.03 6.51
CA ALA A 253 -3.73 1.21 5.70
C ALA A 253 -3.81 0.70 4.25
N GLU A 254 -5.00 0.43 3.71
CA GLU A 254 -5.14 0.36 2.26
C GLU A 254 -4.95 1.75 1.63
N GLU A 255 -4.56 1.79 0.36
CA GLU A 255 -4.40 3.01 -0.44
C GLU A 255 -5.02 2.77 -1.82
N GLU A 256 -5.90 3.68 -2.26
CA GLU A 256 -6.56 3.63 -3.57
C GLU A 256 -6.20 4.88 -4.39
N VAL A 257 -5.90 4.66 -5.67
CA VAL A 257 -5.74 5.73 -6.67
C VAL A 257 -6.87 5.63 -7.68
N ILE A 258 -7.53 6.76 -7.94
CA ILE A 258 -8.62 6.88 -8.90
C ILE A 258 -8.20 7.92 -9.93
N LEU A 259 -8.10 7.53 -11.19
CA LEU A 259 -7.64 8.39 -12.28
C LEU A 259 -8.70 8.48 -13.37
N ARG A 260 -8.54 9.44 -14.27
CA ARG A 260 -9.12 9.28 -15.61
C ARG A 260 -8.52 8.03 -16.26
N SER A 261 -9.31 7.18 -16.91
CA SER A 261 -10.67 7.42 -17.45
C SER A 261 -11.85 6.96 -16.59
N TRP A 262 -11.62 6.41 -15.39
CA TRP A 262 -12.70 5.83 -14.56
C TRP A 262 -13.18 6.71 -13.41
N ILE A 263 -12.54 7.85 -13.17
CA ILE A 263 -12.95 8.81 -12.12
C ILE A 263 -14.38 9.36 -12.33
N ASP A 264 -14.90 9.35 -13.55
CA ASP A 264 -16.29 9.74 -13.83
C ASP A 264 -17.30 8.61 -13.54
N LYS A 265 -16.81 7.38 -13.40
CA LYS A 265 -17.61 6.16 -13.20
C LYS A 265 -17.02 5.29 -12.11
N ILE A 266 -16.75 5.90 -10.95
CA ILE A 266 -16.17 5.21 -9.81
C ILE A 266 -17.12 4.09 -9.38
N PRO A 267 -16.65 2.82 -9.32
CA PRO A 267 -17.52 1.71 -8.96
C PRO A 267 -17.88 1.75 -7.48
N LEU A 268 -19.12 1.35 -7.19
CA LEU A 268 -19.54 1.00 -5.84
C LEU A 268 -18.85 -0.32 -5.45
N ARG A 269 -18.05 -0.30 -4.38
CA ARG A 269 -17.34 -1.48 -3.87
C ARG A 269 -17.07 -1.35 -2.37
N GLU A 270 -16.68 -2.47 -1.76
CA GLU A 270 -16.27 -2.50 -0.37
C GLU A 270 -14.97 -1.71 -0.15
N ARG A 271 -15.07 -0.65 0.66
CA ARG A 271 -13.97 0.23 1.04
C ARG A 271 -13.99 0.45 2.54
N ALA A 272 -12.81 0.55 3.13
CA ALA A 272 -12.67 0.94 4.52
C ALA A 272 -13.07 2.41 4.74
N VAL A 273 -13.12 2.84 6.00
CA VAL A 273 -13.34 4.24 6.36
C VAL A 273 -12.09 5.05 5.97
N PRO A 274 -12.23 6.12 5.18
CA PRO A 274 -11.08 6.91 4.74
C PRO A 274 -10.50 7.70 5.93
N LYS A 275 -9.18 7.76 5.98
CA LYS A 275 -8.42 8.65 6.85
C LYS A 275 -8.17 9.99 6.17
N GLU A 276 -7.77 9.93 4.91
CA GLU A 276 -7.57 11.08 4.03
C GLU A 276 -8.18 10.77 2.66
N LEU A 277 -8.89 11.75 2.09
CA LEU A 277 -9.27 11.74 0.69
C LEU A 277 -8.78 13.04 0.06
N ASN A 278 -8.02 12.93 -1.02
CA ASN A 278 -7.62 14.07 -1.82
C ASN A 278 -8.04 13.94 -3.27
N PHE A 279 -8.23 15.06 -3.95
CA PHE A 279 -8.56 15.10 -5.36
C PHE A 279 -8.06 16.39 -6.03
N THR A 280 -7.75 16.30 -7.31
CA THR A 280 -7.22 17.40 -8.12
C THR A 280 -8.24 17.81 -9.18
N TRP A 281 -8.56 19.09 -9.26
CA TRP A 281 -9.47 19.65 -10.26
C TRP A 281 -8.95 20.96 -10.86
N GLU A 282 -9.58 21.37 -11.95
CA GLU A 282 -9.34 22.64 -12.63
C GLU A 282 -10.67 23.24 -13.09
N THR A 283 -10.78 24.58 -13.11
CA THR A 283 -11.95 25.30 -13.65
C THR A 283 -11.64 26.22 -14.81
N ALA A 284 -10.39 26.59 -15.01
CA ALA A 284 -9.90 27.39 -16.13
C ALA A 284 -8.37 27.30 -16.15
N LYS A 285 -7.75 27.81 -17.23
CA LYS A 285 -6.29 27.91 -17.34
C LYS A 285 -5.72 28.67 -16.14
N GLY A 286 -4.81 28.04 -15.40
CA GLY A 286 -4.19 28.62 -14.20
C GLY A 286 -5.07 28.58 -12.94
N GLU A 287 -6.23 27.93 -12.99
CA GLU A 287 -7.14 27.69 -11.86
C GLU A 287 -7.20 26.19 -11.53
N GLN A 288 -6.06 25.61 -11.17
CA GLN A 288 -5.96 24.22 -10.75
C GLN A 288 -5.71 24.11 -9.24
N PHE A 289 -6.39 23.16 -8.61
CA PHE A 289 -6.43 23.00 -7.16
C PHE A 289 -6.34 21.54 -6.72
N ILE A 290 -5.81 21.33 -5.51
CA ILE A 290 -5.91 20.08 -4.76
C ILE A 290 -6.74 20.32 -3.51
N GLY A 291 -7.79 19.52 -3.35
CA GLY A 291 -8.61 19.46 -2.15
C GLY A 291 -8.21 18.27 -1.31
N ARG A 292 -8.19 18.43 0.02
CA ARG A 292 -7.92 17.36 0.97
C ARG A 292 -8.92 17.41 2.11
N ALA A 293 -9.50 16.26 2.43
CA ALA A 293 -10.34 16.05 3.59
C ALA A 293 -9.69 15.02 4.52
N TYR A 294 -9.55 15.38 5.79
CA TYR A 294 -9.05 14.52 6.86
C TYR A 294 -10.20 14.13 7.77
N PHE A 295 -10.33 12.86 8.10
CA PHE A 295 -11.45 12.34 8.86
C PHE A 295 -11.01 11.78 10.21
N ASN A 296 -11.93 11.81 11.17
CA ASN A 296 -11.84 11.04 12.40
C ASN A 296 -12.58 9.71 12.19
N TRP A 297 -11.92 8.59 12.51
CA TRP A 297 -12.49 7.26 12.28
C TRP A 297 -13.82 7.05 12.99
N GLU A 298 -13.91 7.33 14.29
CA GLU A 298 -15.12 7.06 15.08
C GLU A 298 -16.33 7.81 14.54
N ARG A 299 -16.16 9.12 14.28
CA ARG A 299 -17.24 9.95 13.75
C ARG A 299 -17.68 9.47 12.37
N LEU A 300 -16.74 9.27 11.44
CA LEU A 300 -17.11 8.89 10.07
C LEU A 300 -17.66 7.47 10.00
N ASN A 301 -17.11 6.53 10.78
CA ASN A 301 -17.63 5.18 10.90
C ASN A 301 -19.08 5.17 11.41
N SER A 302 -19.42 6.02 12.38
CA SER A 302 -20.81 6.18 12.85
C SER A 302 -21.75 6.64 11.73
N GLU A 303 -21.32 7.62 10.91
CA GLU A 303 -22.12 8.07 9.77
C GLU A 303 -22.25 6.98 8.69
N PHE A 304 -21.18 6.21 8.42
CA PHE A 304 -21.23 5.08 7.48
C PHE A 304 -22.20 3.99 7.94
N GLN A 305 -22.25 3.69 9.25
CA GLN A 305 -23.22 2.73 9.79
C GLN A 305 -24.67 3.19 9.62
N LYS A 306 -24.93 4.49 9.79
CA LYS A 306 -26.27 5.08 9.60
C LYS A 306 -26.67 5.14 8.13
N ALA A 307 -25.71 5.32 7.22
CA ALA A 307 -25.95 5.40 5.79
C ALA A 307 -26.53 4.12 5.19
N GLY A 308 -26.27 2.97 5.83
CA GLY A 308 -26.80 1.68 5.43
C GLY A 308 -25.98 1.01 4.33
N LYS A 309 -26.66 0.35 3.39
CA LYS A 309 -26.02 -0.30 2.25
C LYS A 309 -25.93 0.67 1.08
N ASP A 310 -24.85 0.56 0.32
CA ASP A 310 -24.72 1.13 -1.01
C ASP A 310 -24.95 2.65 -1.03
N PHE A 311 -23.96 3.40 -0.54
CA PHE A 311 -24.06 4.85 -0.43
C PHE A 311 -22.91 5.59 -1.13
N GLN A 312 -23.07 6.90 -1.23
CA GLN A 312 -22.08 7.81 -1.81
C GLN A 312 -21.58 8.76 -0.72
N LEU A 313 -20.26 9.01 -0.73
CA LEU A 313 -19.66 10.09 0.02
C LEU A 313 -19.43 11.24 -0.98
N ASP A 314 -20.32 12.22 -0.93
CA ASP A 314 -20.33 13.35 -1.85
C ASP A 314 -19.35 14.42 -1.40
N PHE A 315 -18.60 14.95 -2.36
CA PHE A 315 -17.72 16.11 -2.24
C PHE A 315 -18.18 17.15 -3.28
N LYS A 316 -18.79 18.24 -2.82
CA LYS A 316 -19.32 19.29 -3.70
C LYS A 316 -18.42 20.52 -3.64
N VAL A 317 -17.62 20.72 -4.67
CA VAL A 317 -16.72 21.88 -4.80
C VAL A 317 -17.52 23.13 -5.11
N ALA A 318 -17.32 24.18 -4.32
CA ALA A 318 -17.94 25.48 -4.51
C ALA A 318 -17.56 26.06 -5.88
N LYS A 319 -18.48 26.83 -6.48
CA LYS A 319 -18.31 27.38 -7.83
C LYS A 319 -17.05 28.25 -7.99
N ASP A 320 -16.63 28.90 -6.91
CA ASP A 320 -15.46 29.78 -6.82
C ASP A 320 -14.17 29.07 -6.37
N ASN A 321 -14.20 27.73 -6.24
CA ASN A 321 -13.08 26.88 -5.78
C ASN A 321 -12.59 27.14 -4.35
N SER A 322 -13.29 27.95 -3.56
CA SER A 322 -12.83 28.37 -2.23
C SER A 322 -13.01 27.31 -1.15
N SER A 323 -13.92 26.35 -1.39
CA SER A 323 -14.36 25.36 -0.42
C SER A 323 -14.97 24.14 -1.11
N PHE A 324 -15.21 23.08 -0.34
CA PHE A 324 -16.09 21.99 -0.76
C PHE A 324 -16.84 21.44 0.46
N ASP A 325 -18.09 21.03 0.24
CA ASP A 325 -18.92 20.38 1.25
C ASP A 325 -18.80 18.87 1.15
N ILE A 326 -19.00 18.18 2.27
CA ILE A 326 -18.99 16.72 2.35
C ILE A 326 -20.35 16.25 2.87
N SER A 327 -20.97 15.28 2.20
CA SER A 327 -22.24 14.71 2.66
C SER A 327 -22.40 13.23 2.33
N ILE A 328 -23.29 12.56 3.06
CA ILE A 328 -23.81 11.23 2.72
C ILE A 328 -25.33 11.34 2.73
N ASN A 329 -26.02 10.87 1.68
CA ASN A 329 -27.48 10.93 1.57
C ASN A 329 -28.04 12.35 1.82
N ASN A 330 -27.36 13.37 1.28
CA ASN A 330 -27.66 14.80 1.50
C ASN A 330 -27.56 15.29 2.95
N GLN A 331 -26.99 14.49 3.86
CA GLN A 331 -26.70 14.91 5.24
C GLN A 331 -25.22 15.30 5.36
N PRO A 332 -24.90 16.50 5.90
CA PRO A 332 -23.52 16.94 6.05
C PRO A 332 -22.66 16.01 6.92
N VAL A 333 -21.42 15.79 6.50
CA VAL A 333 -20.42 14.99 7.21
C VAL A 333 -19.26 15.88 7.63
N LYS A 334 -18.86 15.77 8.91
CA LYS A 334 -17.78 16.58 9.47
C LYS A 334 -16.39 15.95 9.29
N ALA A 335 -15.55 16.59 8.48
CA ALA A 335 -14.11 16.37 8.47
C ALA A 335 -13.42 17.06 9.66
N ASP A 336 -12.27 16.54 10.10
CA ASP A 336 -11.38 17.22 11.06
C ASP A 336 -10.69 18.43 10.42
N SER A 337 -10.35 18.33 9.14
CA SER A 337 -9.76 19.43 8.39
C SER A 337 -10.11 19.29 6.92
N ILE A 338 -10.46 20.42 6.30
CA ILE A 338 -10.56 20.60 4.86
C ILE A 338 -9.50 21.59 4.45
N ARG A 339 -8.77 21.28 3.38
CA ARG A 339 -7.73 22.16 2.84
C ARG A 339 -7.80 22.19 1.33
N ILE A 340 -7.61 23.38 0.77
CA ILE A 340 -7.54 23.60 -0.67
C ILE A 340 -6.25 24.36 -0.97
N PHE A 341 -5.50 23.90 -1.96
CA PHE A 341 -4.23 24.50 -2.37
C PHE A 341 -4.21 24.65 -3.88
N ARG A 342 -3.56 25.70 -4.38
CA ARG A 342 -3.22 25.78 -5.80
C ARG A 342 -2.14 24.76 -6.15
N THR A 343 -2.16 24.29 -7.39
CA THR A 343 -1.15 23.38 -7.91
C THR A 343 -0.98 23.60 -9.42
N ASP A 344 0.18 23.26 -9.95
CA ASP A 344 0.51 23.38 -11.37
C ASP A 344 0.86 21.98 -11.93
N ARG A 345 0.08 20.96 -11.58
CA ARG A 345 0.29 19.61 -12.11
C ARG A 345 -0.09 19.57 -13.58
N GLU A 346 0.77 18.94 -14.38
CA GLU A 346 0.51 18.72 -15.79
C GLU A 346 -0.40 17.51 -15.97
N PHE A 347 -1.47 17.71 -16.75
CA PHE A 347 -2.38 16.68 -17.22
C PHE A 347 -2.67 16.92 -18.70
N HIS A 348 -2.93 15.86 -19.47
CA HIS A 348 -3.13 15.98 -20.92
C HIS A 348 -4.34 16.86 -21.28
N ASP A 349 -5.42 16.76 -20.50
CA ASP A 349 -6.68 17.46 -20.77
C ASP A 349 -6.85 18.79 -20.01
N SER A 350 -5.77 19.33 -19.43
CA SER A 350 -5.80 20.64 -18.76
C SER A 350 -6.18 21.78 -19.71
N TYR A 351 -6.72 22.87 -19.16
CA TYR A 351 -7.04 24.03 -19.98
C TYR A 351 -5.75 24.69 -20.50
N GLN A 352 -5.70 24.90 -21.82
CA GLN A 352 -4.54 25.48 -22.53
C GLN A 352 -4.62 26.99 -22.66
#